data_AF-A0A3R9JQ18-F1
#
_entry.id   AF-A0A3R9JQ18-F1
#
_cell.length_a   1.000
_cell.length_b   1.000
_cell.length_c   1.000
_cell.angle_alpha   90.00
_cell.angle_beta   90.00
_cell.angle_gamma   90.00
#
_symmetry.space_group_name_H-M   'P 1'
#
loop_
_entity.id
_entity.type
_entity.pdbx_description
1 polymer ?
#
loop_
_entity_poly.entity_id
_entity_poly.type
_entity_poly.pdbx_seq_one_letter_code
_entity_poly.pdbx_strand_id
1 'polypeptide(L)'
;MIFVPFLSLIPALILAHTVLGPIGWTIGQGLSAVVLAGLTGPVKWLFGAIFGALYAPFVITGLHHMTNAIDTQLIADAGGTALWPMIALSNIAQGSAVFAYYFMHRHDEREAQISLPATISAYLGVTEPALFGVNVKYIYPFVAGMIGSALAGMLSVTFNVTAASIGIGGLPGILSIQPQYMLPFAGTMLVAIVVPMLLTFFFRKAGLFTKTEDDATLQEEFVAQEEAEFVSHEPVTFAPVEIVSPLAGQVKELSQATDPVFASGVMGQGLVIEPSQGELISPVNGTVTVLFPTKHAIGIVSDEGVELLIHIGMDTVDLDGKGFESLVTQGDHVTVGQKLIRFDIDVIKAAGLVTETPVIITNQDAYAATITGTYPTTIQAGAALMVATRI
;
A
#
# COMPACT_ATOMS: atom_id res chain seq x y z
N MET A 1 8.78 28.06 -22.12
CA MET A 1 8.51 26.96 -21.17
C MET A 1 7.01 26.78 -20.91
N ILE A 2 6.16 27.82 -20.84
CA ILE A 2 4.69 27.67 -20.62
C ILE A 2 3.89 27.27 -21.88
N PHE A 3 4.34 27.68 -23.07
CA PHE A 3 3.59 27.46 -24.32
C PHE A 3 3.48 25.98 -24.74
N VAL A 4 4.51 25.17 -24.50
CA VAL A 4 4.52 23.77 -24.93
C VAL A 4 3.53 22.93 -24.09
N PRO A 5 3.51 23.00 -22.75
CA PRO A 5 2.47 22.37 -21.94
C PRO A 5 1.06 22.88 -22.28
N PHE A 6 0.88 24.19 -22.48
CA PHE A 6 -0.42 24.77 -22.80
C PHE A 6 -0.97 24.29 -24.15
N LEU A 7 -0.15 24.30 -25.20
CA LEU A 7 -0.54 23.89 -26.55
C LEU A 7 -0.61 22.37 -26.72
N SER A 8 -0.02 21.58 -25.83
CA SER A 8 -0.21 20.12 -25.80
C SER A 8 -1.44 19.72 -24.99
N LEU A 9 -1.68 20.36 -23.83
CA LEU A 9 -2.82 20.04 -22.97
C LEU A 9 -4.17 20.44 -23.57
N ILE A 10 -4.27 21.57 -24.29
CA ILE A 10 -5.56 22.00 -24.86
C ILE A 10 -6.11 21.00 -25.89
N PRO A 11 -5.36 20.58 -26.93
CA PRO A 11 -5.83 19.57 -27.87
C PRO A 11 -6.04 18.22 -27.19
N ALA A 12 -5.17 17.84 -26.25
CA ALA A 12 -5.32 16.60 -25.49
C ALA A 12 -6.63 16.59 -24.67
N LEU A 13 -6.98 17.70 -24.01
CA LEU A 13 -8.22 17.84 -23.25
C LEU A 13 -9.45 17.80 -24.16
N ILE A 14 -9.39 18.49 -25.31
CA ILE A 14 -10.46 18.47 -26.31
C ILE A 14 -10.66 17.05 -26.83
N LEU A 15 -9.59 16.34 -27.24
CA LEU A 15 -9.68 14.95 -27.69
C LEU A 15 -10.15 14.02 -26.58
N ALA A 16 -9.67 14.22 -25.35
CA ALA A 16 -10.09 13.45 -24.20
C ALA A 16 -11.60 13.59 -23.95
N HIS A 17 -12.18 14.79 -24.09
CA HIS A 17 -13.61 15.00 -23.83
C HIS A 17 -14.53 14.77 -25.03
N THR A 18 -14.04 14.97 -26.26
CA THR A 18 -14.86 14.85 -27.48
C THR A 18 -14.77 13.47 -28.13
N VAL A 19 -13.67 12.74 -27.93
CA VAL A 19 -13.46 11.43 -28.54
C VAL A 19 -13.40 10.35 -27.45
N LEU A 20 -12.46 10.45 -26.51
CA LEU A 20 -12.32 9.41 -25.48
C LEU A 20 -13.51 9.43 -24.50
N GLY A 21 -14.02 10.61 -24.17
CA GLY A 21 -15.15 10.80 -23.25
C GLY A 21 -16.39 10.04 -23.68
N PRO A 22 -16.93 10.25 -24.90
CA PRO A 22 -18.10 9.52 -25.38
C PRO A 22 -17.88 8.01 -25.48
N ILE A 23 -16.68 7.57 -25.86
CA ILE A 23 -16.33 6.14 -25.92
C ILE A 23 -16.35 5.55 -24.50
N GLY A 24 -15.64 6.18 -23.57
CA GLY A 24 -15.60 5.77 -22.17
C GLY A 24 -16.98 5.76 -21.52
N TRP A 25 -17.80 6.77 -21.81
CA TRP A 25 -19.18 6.86 -21.33
C TRP A 25 -20.05 5.73 -21.89
N THR A 26 -19.94 5.41 -23.19
CA THR A 26 -20.71 4.33 -23.80
C THR A 26 -20.33 2.97 -23.22
N ILE A 27 -19.03 2.73 -23.02
CA ILE A 27 -18.53 1.51 -22.36
C ILE A 27 -19.04 1.44 -20.91
N GLY A 28 -18.94 2.56 -20.18
CA GLY A 28 -19.42 2.69 -18.81
C GLY A 28 -20.92 2.39 -18.69
N GLN A 29 -21.75 2.97 -19.56
CA GLN A 29 -23.19 2.71 -19.61
C GLN A 29 -23.51 1.24 -19.90
N GLY A 30 -22.78 0.60 -20.82
CA GLY A 30 -22.96 -0.83 -21.10
C GLY A 30 -22.66 -1.69 -19.87
N LEU A 31 -21.56 -1.40 -19.17
CA LEU A 31 -21.17 -2.10 -17.95
C LEU A 31 -22.16 -1.86 -16.80
N SER A 32 -22.57 -0.60 -16.60
CA SER A 32 -23.60 -0.17 -15.65
C SER A 32 -24.91 -0.92 -15.90
N ALA A 33 -25.37 -1.02 -17.16
CA ALA A 33 -26.60 -1.72 -17.50
C ALA A 33 -26.55 -3.22 -17.14
N VAL A 34 -25.43 -3.90 -17.41
CA VAL A 34 -25.25 -5.33 -17.07
C VAL A 34 -25.25 -5.52 -15.54
N VAL A 35 -24.49 -4.70 -14.83
CA VAL A 35 -24.39 -4.78 -13.37
C VAL A 35 -25.73 -4.44 -12.72
N LEU A 36 -26.41 -3.39 -13.19
CA LEU A 36 -27.72 -2.99 -12.70
C LEU A 36 -28.78 -4.07 -12.96
N ALA A 37 -28.74 -4.74 -14.11
CA ALA A 37 -29.61 -5.89 -14.39
C ALA A 37 -29.38 -7.04 -13.39
N GLY A 38 -28.12 -7.28 -13.02
CA GLY A 38 -27.76 -8.22 -11.96
C GLY A 38 -28.26 -7.80 -10.57
N LEU A 39 -28.14 -6.52 -10.23
CA LEU A 39 -28.51 -5.95 -8.93
C LEU A 39 -30.01 -5.75 -8.72
N THR A 40 -30.78 -5.59 -9.80
CA THR A 40 -32.24 -5.30 -9.75
C THR A 40 -33.11 -6.44 -10.26
N GLY A 41 -32.54 -7.42 -10.95
CA GLY A 41 -33.25 -8.55 -11.53
C GLY A 41 -33.77 -9.57 -10.51
N PRO A 42 -34.46 -10.63 -10.99
CA PRO A 42 -35.08 -11.65 -10.13
C PRO A 42 -34.06 -12.48 -9.33
N VAL A 43 -32.79 -12.49 -9.77
CA VAL A 43 -31.68 -13.23 -9.14
C VAL A 43 -30.72 -12.32 -8.36
N LYS A 44 -31.11 -11.08 -8.05
CA LYS A 44 -30.25 -10.11 -7.36
C LYS A 44 -29.61 -10.62 -6.07
N TRP A 45 -30.33 -11.42 -5.29
CA TRP A 45 -29.83 -12.04 -4.07
C TRP A 45 -28.59 -12.90 -4.34
N LEU A 46 -28.58 -13.63 -5.46
CA LEU A 46 -27.46 -14.48 -5.87
C LEU A 46 -26.29 -13.60 -6.35
N PHE A 47 -26.57 -12.52 -7.07
CA PHE A 47 -25.54 -11.56 -7.47
C PHE A 47 -24.82 -10.99 -6.23
N GLY A 48 -25.58 -10.54 -5.23
CA GLY A 48 -25.00 -10.02 -3.99
C GLY A 48 -24.21 -11.06 -3.19
N ALA A 49 -24.67 -12.31 -3.19
CA ALA A 49 -23.93 -13.41 -2.55
C ALA A 49 -22.59 -13.66 -3.23
N ILE A 50 -22.57 -13.76 -4.56
CA ILE A 50 -21.35 -14.00 -5.34
C ILE A 50 -20.41 -12.82 -5.23
N PHE A 51 -20.90 -11.59 -5.37
CA PHE A 51 -20.09 -10.39 -5.24
C PHE A 51 -19.46 -10.29 -3.84
N GLY A 52 -20.24 -10.47 -2.78
CA GLY A 52 -19.73 -10.47 -1.41
C GLY A 52 -18.66 -11.54 -1.16
N ALA A 53 -18.87 -12.76 -1.67
CA ALA A 53 -17.88 -13.85 -1.56
C ALA A 53 -16.56 -13.53 -2.28
N LEU A 54 -16.63 -12.93 -3.48
CA LEU A 54 -15.48 -12.69 -4.34
C LEU A 54 -14.76 -11.36 -4.07
N TYR A 55 -15.36 -10.44 -3.30
CA TYR A 55 -14.76 -9.13 -3.07
C TYR A 55 -13.41 -9.22 -2.37
N ALA A 56 -13.29 -10.01 -1.30
CA ALA A 56 -12.01 -10.17 -0.59
C ALA A 56 -10.88 -10.72 -1.50
N PRO A 57 -11.11 -11.76 -2.35
CA PRO A 57 -10.19 -12.11 -3.42
C PRO A 57 -9.81 -10.97 -4.39
N PHE A 58 -10.74 -10.07 -4.74
CA PHE A 58 -10.42 -8.90 -5.55
C PHE A 58 -9.60 -7.84 -4.82
N VAL A 59 -9.71 -7.77 -3.49
CA VAL A 59 -8.83 -6.91 -2.69
C VAL A 59 -7.39 -7.41 -2.77
N ILE A 60 -7.19 -8.72 -2.59
CA ILE A 60 -5.87 -9.35 -2.67
C ILE A 60 -5.16 -9.05 -4.01
N THR A 61 -5.91 -9.02 -5.12
CA THR A 61 -5.36 -8.75 -6.46
C THR A 61 -5.37 -7.28 -6.86
N GLY A 62 -5.90 -6.37 -6.03
CA GLY A 62 -6.08 -4.95 -6.36
C GLY A 62 -7.21 -4.66 -7.35
N LEU A 63 -7.87 -5.68 -7.92
CA LEU A 63 -8.95 -5.52 -8.90
C LEU A 63 -10.19 -4.81 -8.32
N HIS A 64 -10.33 -4.79 -7.00
CA HIS A 64 -11.45 -4.13 -6.33
C HIS A 64 -11.57 -2.63 -6.65
N HIS A 65 -10.47 -1.91 -6.96
CA HIS A 65 -10.55 -0.50 -7.36
C HIS A 65 -11.34 -0.28 -8.66
N MET A 66 -11.46 -1.31 -9.51
CA MET A 66 -12.27 -1.23 -10.74
C MET A 66 -13.75 -1.10 -10.44
N THR A 67 -14.22 -1.49 -9.26
CA THR A 67 -15.63 -1.29 -8.88
C THR A 67 -15.97 0.18 -8.72
N ASN A 68 -15.02 1.04 -8.32
CA ASN A 68 -15.27 2.48 -8.15
C ASN A 68 -15.74 3.17 -9.45
N ALA A 69 -15.22 2.76 -10.59
CA ALA A 69 -15.68 3.26 -11.88
C ALA A 69 -17.13 2.86 -12.16
N ILE A 70 -17.49 1.63 -11.82
CA ILE A 70 -18.85 1.10 -11.95
C ILE A 70 -19.80 1.80 -10.96
N ASP A 71 -19.40 1.95 -9.70
CA ASP A 71 -20.13 2.69 -8.67
C ASP A 71 -20.43 4.13 -9.11
N THR A 72 -19.44 4.83 -9.66
CA THR A 72 -19.61 6.20 -10.16
C THR A 72 -20.64 6.26 -11.28
N GLN A 73 -20.58 5.32 -12.21
CA GLN A 73 -21.55 5.24 -13.31
C GLN A 73 -22.96 4.89 -12.82
N LEU A 74 -23.10 3.95 -11.87
CA LEU A 74 -24.38 3.59 -11.26
C LEU A 74 -25.01 4.77 -10.51
N ILE A 75 -24.20 5.55 -9.79
CA ILE A 75 -24.67 6.78 -9.14
C ILE A 75 -25.20 7.78 -10.17
N ALA A 76 -24.50 7.96 -11.29
CA ALA A 76 -24.92 8.85 -12.36
C ALA A 76 -26.21 8.39 -13.05
N ASP A 77 -26.35 7.09 -13.33
CA ASP A 77 -27.47 6.54 -14.10
C ASP A 77 -28.72 6.26 -13.24
N ALA A 78 -28.55 5.80 -12.00
CA ALA A 78 -29.61 5.29 -11.14
C ALA A 78 -29.81 6.08 -9.84
N GLY A 79 -29.03 7.14 -9.60
CA GLY A 79 -29.13 7.98 -8.40
C GLY A 79 -28.57 7.32 -7.13
N GLY A 80 -27.82 6.24 -7.28
CA GLY A 80 -27.14 5.54 -6.19
C GLY A 80 -26.52 4.22 -6.63
N THR A 81 -25.75 3.59 -5.76
CA THR A 81 -25.09 2.31 -6.03
C THR A 81 -25.38 1.28 -4.95
N ALA A 82 -25.67 0.04 -5.36
CA ALA A 82 -25.82 -1.10 -4.45
C ALA A 82 -24.53 -1.91 -4.29
N LEU A 83 -23.45 -1.59 -5.03
CA LEU A 83 -22.15 -2.24 -4.85
C LEU A 83 -21.43 -1.74 -3.60
N TRP A 84 -21.34 -0.42 -3.41
CA TRP A 84 -20.67 0.18 -2.25
C TRP A 84 -21.12 -0.37 -0.88
N PRO A 85 -22.43 -0.57 -0.59
CA PRO A 85 -22.86 -1.22 0.65
C PRO A 85 -22.28 -2.62 0.82
N MET A 86 -22.20 -3.43 -0.25
CA MET A 86 -21.61 -4.77 -0.18
C MET A 86 -20.11 -4.73 0.08
N ILE A 87 -19.41 -3.74 -0.48
CA ILE A 87 -17.99 -3.50 -0.23
C ILE A 87 -17.76 -3.21 1.25
N ALA A 88 -18.52 -2.27 1.82
CA ALA A 88 -18.43 -1.93 3.24
C ALA A 88 -18.71 -3.16 4.12
N LEU A 89 -19.73 -3.96 3.79
CA LEU A 89 -20.06 -5.19 4.51
C LEU A 89 -18.95 -6.26 4.40
N SER A 90 -18.29 -6.36 3.24
CA SER A 90 -17.15 -7.27 3.08
C SER A 90 -15.99 -6.89 4.00
N ASN A 91 -15.67 -5.60 4.10
CA ASN A 91 -14.61 -5.11 4.97
C ASN A 91 -14.91 -5.41 6.44
N ILE A 92 -16.15 -5.17 6.86
CA ILE A 92 -16.64 -5.53 8.19
C ILE A 92 -16.54 -7.04 8.41
N ALA A 93 -16.90 -7.86 7.41
CA ALA A 93 -16.85 -9.31 7.55
C ALA A 93 -15.43 -9.85 7.71
N GLN A 94 -14.49 -9.35 6.91
CA GLN A 94 -13.07 -9.71 7.02
C GLN A 94 -12.50 -9.27 8.37
N GLY A 95 -12.76 -8.03 8.81
CA GLY A 95 -12.32 -7.54 10.12
C GLY A 95 -12.92 -8.32 11.28
N SER A 96 -14.19 -8.73 11.17
CA SER A 96 -14.88 -9.51 12.22
C SER A 96 -14.35 -10.94 12.33
N ALA A 97 -13.95 -11.54 11.20
CA ALA A 97 -13.25 -12.82 11.24
C ALA A 97 -11.90 -12.71 11.95
N VAL A 98 -11.12 -11.65 11.68
CA VAL A 98 -9.88 -11.36 12.39
C VAL A 98 -10.12 -11.08 13.87
N PHE A 99 -11.19 -10.37 14.22
CA PHE A 99 -11.51 -10.11 15.62
C PHE A 99 -11.80 -11.39 16.42
N ALA A 100 -12.50 -12.35 15.81
CA ALA A 100 -12.69 -13.66 16.42
C ALA A 100 -11.36 -14.44 16.55
N TYR A 101 -10.48 -14.34 15.54
CA TYR A 101 -9.13 -14.89 15.61
C TYR A 101 -8.33 -14.28 16.78
N TYR A 102 -8.30 -12.94 16.87
CA TYR A 102 -7.71 -12.19 17.97
C TYR A 102 -8.23 -12.69 19.32
N PHE A 103 -9.55 -12.82 19.48
CA PHE A 103 -10.11 -13.23 20.76
C PHE A 103 -9.64 -14.61 21.23
N MET A 104 -9.39 -15.54 20.30
CA MET A 104 -8.82 -16.86 20.60
C MET A 104 -7.34 -16.79 20.96
N HIS A 105 -6.58 -15.91 20.30
CA HIS A 105 -5.12 -15.80 20.41
C HIS A 105 -4.63 -14.63 21.27
N ARG A 106 -5.53 -13.88 21.91
CA ARG A 106 -5.23 -12.63 22.65
C ARG A 106 -4.22 -12.73 23.80
N HIS A 107 -3.85 -13.94 24.20
CA HIS A 107 -2.85 -14.17 25.25
C HIS A 107 -1.44 -14.34 24.66
N ASP A 108 -1.33 -14.51 23.35
CA ASP A 108 -0.08 -14.42 22.61
C ASP A 108 0.13 -12.95 22.22
N GLU A 109 1.17 -12.33 22.78
CA GLU A 109 1.45 -10.90 22.59
C GLU A 109 1.71 -10.54 21.12
N ARG A 110 2.38 -11.43 20.38
CA ARG A 110 2.73 -11.22 18.98
C ARG A 110 1.48 -11.22 18.11
N GLU A 111 0.67 -12.26 18.23
CA GLU A 111 -0.59 -12.37 17.50
C GLU A 111 -1.57 -11.25 17.88
N ALA A 112 -1.60 -10.85 19.14
CA ALA A 112 -2.43 -9.74 19.60
C ALA A 112 -2.03 -8.39 18.98
N GLN A 113 -0.72 -8.13 18.85
CA GLN A 113 -0.21 -6.90 18.25
C GLN A 113 -0.46 -6.80 16.74
N ILE A 114 -0.65 -7.93 16.05
CA ILE A 114 -1.00 -7.96 14.62
C ILE A 114 -2.51 -7.91 14.43
N SER A 115 -3.23 -8.83 15.07
CA SER A 115 -4.65 -9.08 14.78
C SER A 115 -5.59 -7.98 15.27
N LEU A 116 -5.29 -7.31 16.40
CA LEU A 116 -6.14 -6.24 16.92
C LEU A 116 -6.06 -4.96 16.06
N PRO A 117 -4.88 -4.41 15.73
CA PRO A 117 -4.78 -3.28 14.80
C PRO A 117 -5.36 -3.61 13.42
N ALA A 118 -5.12 -4.83 12.93
CA ALA A 118 -5.69 -5.28 11.65
C ALA A 118 -7.22 -5.30 11.66
N THR A 119 -7.84 -5.73 12.76
CA THR A 119 -9.30 -5.65 12.96
C THR A 119 -9.79 -4.21 12.85
N ILE A 120 -9.15 -3.30 13.59
CA ILE A 120 -9.54 -1.88 13.63
C ILE A 120 -9.42 -1.27 12.23
N SER A 121 -8.31 -1.55 11.54
CA SER A 121 -8.07 -1.09 10.16
C SER A 121 -9.19 -1.54 9.21
N ALA A 122 -9.56 -2.83 9.25
CA ALA A 122 -10.64 -3.37 8.43
C ALA A 122 -12.00 -2.73 8.75
N TYR A 123 -12.27 -2.46 10.02
CA TYR A 123 -13.47 -1.73 10.45
C TYR A 123 -13.49 -0.26 10.05
N LEU A 124 -12.35 0.33 9.71
CA LEU A 124 -12.26 1.66 9.12
C LEU A 124 -12.21 1.64 7.59
N GLY A 125 -12.29 0.44 6.99
CA GLY A 125 -12.38 0.26 5.55
C GLY A 125 -11.06 -0.11 4.87
N VAL A 126 -9.96 -0.24 5.60
CA VAL A 126 -8.64 -0.66 5.08
C VAL A 126 -8.41 -2.13 5.45
N THR A 127 -8.58 -3.03 4.49
CA THR A 127 -8.65 -4.48 4.75
C THR A 127 -7.34 -5.22 4.58
N GLU A 128 -6.33 -4.58 3.99
CA GLU A 128 -5.04 -5.18 3.68
C GLU A 128 -4.35 -5.75 4.92
N PRO A 129 -4.28 -5.05 6.07
CA PRO A 129 -3.68 -5.62 7.28
C PRO A 129 -4.43 -6.85 7.79
N ALA A 130 -5.76 -6.88 7.67
CA ALA A 130 -6.58 -8.03 8.07
C ALA A 130 -6.42 -9.21 7.11
N LEU A 131 -6.38 -8.94 5.80
CA LEU A 131 -6.27 -9.95 4.78
C LEU A 131 -4.92 -10.64 4.81
N PHE A 132 -3.83 -9.87 4.81
CA PHE A 132 -2.48 -10.41 4.75
C PHE A 132 -1.93 -10.81 6.12
N GLY A 133 -2.23 -10.03 7.17
CA GLY A 133 -1.71 -10.32 8.51
C GLY A 133 -2.38 -11.53 9.19
N VAL A 134 -3.62 -11.86 8.83
CA VAL A 134 -4.37 -12.93 9.52
C VAL A 134 -5.16 -13.83 8.57
N ASN A 135 -6.07 -13.26 7.75
CA ASN A 135 -7.06 -14.08 7.05
C ASN A 135 -6.41 -15.07 6.07
N VAL A 136 -5.58 -14.60 5.15
CA VAL A 136 -4.92 -15.44 4.13
C VAL A 136 -3.86 -16.35 4.77
N LYS A 137 -3.19 -15.87 5.82
CA LYS A 137 -2.24 -16.66 6.61
C LYS A 137 -2.89 -17.91 7.20
N TYR A 138 -4.03 -17.73 7.89
CA TYR A 138 -4.68 -18.81 8.64
C TYR A 138 -5.84 -19.49 7.91
N ILE A 139 -6.28 -18.96 6.76
CA ILE A 139 -7.30 -19.47 5.84
C ILE A 139 -8.71 -19.61 6.43
N TYR A 140 -8.89 -20.23 7.58
CA TYR A 140 -10.20 -20.40 8.20
C TYR A 140 -10.90 -19.06 8.53
N PRO A 141 -10.20 -17.99 8.98
CA PRO A 141 -10.83 -16.68 9.17
C PRO A 141 -11.19 -16.04 7.82
N PHE A 142 -10.36 -16.24 6.79
CA PHE A 142 -10.65 -15.77 5.43
C PHE A 142 -11.95 -16.37 4.88
N VAL A 143 -12.09 -17.69 4.97
CA VAL A 143 -13.28 -18.40 4.50
C VAL A 143 -14.52 -17.98 5.30
N ALA A 144 -14.40 -17.85 6.62
CA ALA A 144 -15.48 -17.36 7.47
C ALA A 144 -15.92 -15.93 7.10
N GLY A 145 -14.96 -15.04 6.86
CA GLY A 145 -15.18 -13.67 6.37
C GLY A 145 -15.88 -13.65 5.01
N MET A 146 -15.45 -14.50 4.06
CA MET A 146 -16.10 -14.61 2.74
C MET A 146 -17.54 -15.09 2.84
N ILE A 147 -17.84 -16.06 3.70
CA ILE A 147 -19.20 -16.57 3.89
C ILE A 147 -20.10 -15.49 4.52
N GLY A 148 -19.63 -14.79 5.56
CA GLY A 148 -20.41 -13.71 6.15
C GLY A 148 -20.59 -12.51 5.22
N SER A 149 -19.57 -12.17 4.42
CA SER A 149 -19.68 -11.16 3.36
C SER A 149 -20.70 -11.56 2.30
N ALA A 150 -20.70 -12.81 1.85
CA ALA A 150 -21.68 -13.33 0.90
C ALA A 150 -23.11 -13.21 1.44
N LEU A 151 -23.34 -13.59 2.70
CA LEU A 151 -24.66 -13.50 3.33
C LEU A 151 -25.09 -12.06 3.55
N ALA A 152 -24.19 -11.19 4.01
CA ALA A 152 -24.47 -9.77 4.19
C ALA A 152 -24.74 -9.08 2.85
N GLY A 153 -23.97 -9.39 1.81
CA GLY A 153 -24.14 -8.89 0.45
C GLY A 153 -25.48 -9.33 -0.15
N MET A 154 -25.84 -10.61 -0.01
CA MET A 154 -27.14 -11.15 -0.40
C MET A 154 -28.29 -10.40 0.25
N LEU A 155 -28.23 -10.17 1.56
CA LEU A 155 -29.28 -9.46 2.29
C LEU A 155 -29.35 -7.98 1.90
N SER A 156 -28.21 -7.34 1.72
CA SER A 156 -28.09 -5.93 1.32
C SER A 156 -28.84 -5.66 0.01
N VAL A 157 -28.58 -6.44 -1.03
CA VAL A 157 -29.29 -6.31 -2.32
C VAL A 157 -30.74 -6.77 -2.25
N THR A 158 -31.06 -7.75 -1.39
CA THR A 158 -32.45 -8.20 -1.18
C THR A 158 -33.29 -7.05 -0.60
N PHE A 159 -32.75 -6.31 0.37
CA PHE A 159 -33.37 -5.12 0.95
C PHE A 159 -33.21 -3.85 0.10
N ASN A 160 -32.59 -3.94 -1.09
CA ASN A 160 -32.32 -2.82 -2.00
C ASN A 160 -31.52 -1.69 -1.33
N VAL A 161 -30.58 -2.03 -0.45
CA VAL A 161 -29.73 -1.01 0.18
C VAL A 161 -28.86 -0.37 -0.90
N THR A 162 -28.92 0.96 -0.97
CA THR A 162 -28.05 1.74 -1.86
C THR A 162 -27.31 2.84 -1.10
N ALA A 163 -26.12 3.17 -1.60
CA ALA A 163 -25.32 4.32 -1.19
C ALA A 163 -25.60 5.53 -2.09
N ALA A 164 -25.49 6.72 -1.51
CA ALA A 164 -25.57 7.99 -2.25
C ALA A 164 -24.25 8.32 -2.96
N SER A 165 -23.13 7.85 -2.42
CA SER A 165 -21.80 8.07 -2.94
C SER A 165 -20.87 6.91 -2.61
N ILE A 166 -19.75 6.86 -3.35
CA ILE A 166 -18.53 6.20 -2.88
C ILE A 166 -18.06 7.00 -1.65
N GLY A 167 -17.77 6.34 -0.54
CA GLY A 167 -17.47 7.04 0.72
C GLY A 167 -16.52 6.26 1.61
N ILE A 168 -16.73 6.30 2.92
CA ILE A 168 -15.87 5.59 3.88
C ILE A 168 -16.32 4.11 3.91
N GLY A 169 -15.37 3.18 3.94
CA GLY A 169 -15.66 1.75 4.09
C GLY A 169 -15.91 1.34 5.55
N GLY A 170 -16.07 0.04 5.80
CA GLY A 170 -16.14 -0.47 7.17
C GLY A 170 -17.38 -0.01 7.96
N LEU A 171 -17.26 0.04 9.29
CA LEU A 171 -18.35 0.45 10.21
C LEU A 171 -18.86 1.88 9.94
N PRO A 172 -18.00 2.89 9.66
CA PRO A 172 -18.47 4.21 9.28
C PRO A 172 -19.21 4.25 7.94
N GLY A 173 -19.16 3.18 7.13
CA GLY A 173 -19.78 3.13 5.79
C GLY A 173 -21.29 3.32 5.79
N ILE A 174 -21.96 3.16 6.94
CA ILE A 174 -23.38 3.54 7.09
C ILE A 174 -23.63 5.02 6.74
N LEU A 175 -22.63 5.89 6.89
CA LEU A 175 -22.72 7.32 6.57
C LEU A 175 -22.81 7.59 5.07
N SER A 176 -22.43 6.63 4.22
CA SER A 176 -22.54 6.72 2.76
C SER A 176 -23.87 6.16 2.23
N ILE A 177 -24.63 5.46 3.08
CA ILE A 177 -25.91 4.82 2.75
C ILE A 177 -27.00 5.89 2.65
N GLN A 178 -27.91 5.76 1.68
CA GLN A 178 -29.04 6.68 1.59
C GLN A 178 -29.90 6.57 2.87
N PRO A 179 -30.41 7.70 3.41
CA PRO A 179 -31.05 7.72 4.73
C PRO A 179 -32.16 6.67 4.93
N GLN A 180 -32.96 6.41 3.89
CA GLN A 180 -34.05 5.42 3.95
C GLN A 180 -33.58 3.97 4.10
N TYR A 181 -32.32 3.67 3.77
CA TYR A 181 -31.75 2.31 3.83
C TYR A 181 -30.77 2.09 4.98
N MET A 182 -30.47 3.11 5.79
CA MET A 182 -29.52 3.00 6.91
C MET A 182 -29.93 1.92 7.93
N LEU A 183 -31.23 1.79 8.23
CA LEU A 183 -31.71 0.79 9.18
C LEU A 183 -31.59 -0.66 8.64
N PRO A 184 -32.06 -0.97 7.40
CA PRO A 184 -31.75 -2.24 6.76
C PRO A 184 -30.25 -2.54 6.69
N PHE A 185 -29.41 -1.56 6.35
CA PHE A 185 -27.96 -1.72 6.30
C PHE A 185 -27.35 -2.03 7.67
N ALA A 186 -27.82 -1.38 8.74
CA ALA A 186 -27.40 -1.69 10.10
C ALA A 186 -27.72 -3.15 10.46
N GLY A 187 -28.88 -3.66 10.03
CA GLY A 187 -29.24 -5.07 10.18
C GLY A 187 -28.30 -6.01 9.42
N THR A 188 -27.94 -5.69 8.18
CA THR A 188 -26.99 -6.50 7.40
C THR A 188 -25.56 -6.41 7.92
N MET A 189 -25.18 -5.27 8.49
CA MET A 189 -23.90 -5.07 9.17
C MET A 189 -23.77 -5.96 10.40
N LEU A 190 -24.85 -6.16 11.18
CA LEU A 190 -24.82 -7.15 12.26
C LEU A 190 -24.57 -8.56 11.75
N VAL A 191 -25.11 -8.94 10.58
CA VAL A 191 -24.82 -10.23 9.94
C VAL A 191 -23.36 -10.32 9.53
N ALA A 192 -22.81 -9.26 8.92
CA ALA A 192 -21.39 -9.18 8.56
C ALA A 192 -20.46 -9.24 9.77
N ILE A 193 -20.93 -8.89 10.97
CA ILE A 193 -20.14 -9.02 12.20
C ILE A 193 -20.28 -10.43 12.79
N VAL A 194 -21.51 -10.82 13.09
CA VAL A 194 -21.79 -12.01 13.89
C VAL A 194 -21.47 -13.29 13.15
N VAL A 195 -21.79 -13.38 11.85
CA VAL A 195 -21.63 -14.64 11.10
C VAL A 195 -20.16 -15.01 10.92
N PRO A 196 -19.27 -14.13 10.42
CA PRO A 196 -17.84 -14.43 10.36
C PRO A 196 -17.26 -14.79 11.72
N MET A 197 -17.61 -14.06 12.78
CA MET A 197 -17.08 -14.36 14.12
C MET A 197 -17.45 -15.79 14.55
N LEU A 198 -18.74 -16.14 14.48
CA LEU A 198 -19.20 -17.47 14.87
C LEU A 198 -18.60 -18.58 14.00
N LEU A 199 -18.48 -18.35 12.69
CA LEU A 199 -17.86 -19.30 11.76
C LEU A 199 -16.37 -19.46 12.01
N THR A 200 -15.64 -18.39 12.30
CA THR A 200 -14.22 -18.43 12.66
C THR A 200 -14.01 -19.28 13.92
N PHE A 201 -14.80 -19.05 14.98
CA PHE A 201 -14.76 -19.89 16.18
C PHE A 201 -15.10 -21.35 15.89
N PHE A 202 -16.14 -21.58 15.08
CA PHE A 202 -16.59 -22.91 14.72
C PHE A 202 -15.54 -23.67 13.90
N PHE A 203 -14.96 -23.05 12.88
CA PHE A 203 -13.95 -23.68 12.02
C PHE A 203 -12.70 -24.04 12.82
N ARG A 204 -12.23 -23.16 13.71
CA ARG A 204 -11.11 -23.50 14.60
C ARG A 204 -11.43 -24.68 15.51
N LYS A 205 -12.59 -24.64 16.18
CA LYS A 205 -13.03 -25.72 17.09
C LYS A 205 -13.25 -27.06 16.36
N ALA A 206 -13.70 -27.02 15.12
CA ALA A 206 -13.97 -28.20 14.31
C ALA A 206 -12.74 -28.72 13.54
N GLY A 207 -11.60 -28.02 13.59
CA GLY A 207 -10.40 -28.36 12.80
C GLY A 207 -10.59 -28.21 11.30
N LEU A 208 -11.49 -27.32 10.87
CA LEU A 208 -11.76 -27.06 9.45
C LEU A 208 -10.87 -25.91 8.98
N PHE A 209 -10.14 -26.14 7.89
CA PHE A 209 -9.21 -25.16 7.30
C PHE A 209 -8.09 -24.66 8.23
N THR A 210 -7.79 -25.37 9.33
CA THR A 210 -6.75 -24.99 10.32
C THR A 210 -5.35 -25.49 9.97
N LYS A 211 -5.18 -26.18 8.84
CA LYS A 211 -3.92 -26.85 8.48
C LYS A 211 -2.71 -25.91 8.45
N THR A 212 -2.88 -24.65 8.07
CA THR A 212 -1.78 -23.68 8.02
C THR A 212 -1.34 -23.23 9.40
N GLU A 213 -2.26 -23.21 10.37
CA GLU A 213 -1.96 -22.91 11.77
C GLU A 213 -1.35 -24.12 12.49
N ASP A 214 -1.78 -25.34 12.16
CA ASP A 214 -1.33 -26.56 12.84
C ASP A 214 -0.01 -27.12 12.27
N ASP A 215 0.52 -26.55 11.17
CA ASP A 215 1.77 -26.95 10.54
C ASP A 215 2.96 -26.13 11.10
N ALA A 216 3.85 -26.82 11.82
CA ALA A 216 5.03 -26.20 12.44
C ALA A 216 5.98 -25.54 11.43
N THR A 217 6.09 -26.06 10.21
CA THR A 217 7.01 -25.51 9.19
C THR A 217 6.49 -24.18 8.64
N LEU A 218 5.18 -24.09 8.42
CA LEU A 218 4.54 -22.85 7.98
C LEU A 218 4.55 -21.81 9.11
N GLN A 219 4.37 -22.24 10.37
CA GLN A 219 4.49 -21.33 11.51
C GLN A 219 5.91 -20.73 11.63
N GLU A 220 6.97 -21.53 11.45
CA GLU A 220 8.34 -21.04 11.46
C GLU A 220 8.59 -20.02 10.34
N GLU A 221 8.09 -20.27 9.12
CA GLU A 221 8.18 -19.32 8.01
C GLU A 221 7.45 -17.99 8.31
N PHE A 222 6.23 -18.07 8.86
CA PHE A 222 5.47 -16.89 9.23
C PHE A 222 6.13 -16.11 10.38
N VAL A 223 6.69 -16.81 11.37
CA VAL A 223 7.44 -16.22 12.46
C VAL A 223 8.68 -15.49 11.94
N ALA A 224 9.43 -16.09 11.00
CA ALA A 224 10.58 -15.40 10.40
C ALA A 224 10.16 -14.15 9.62
N GLN A 225 9.05 -14.22 8.88
CA GLN A 225 8.54 -13.11 8.07
C GLN A 225 8.01 -11.97 8.95
N GLU A 226 7.26 -12.30 9.99
CA GLU A 226 6.78 -11.34 10.96
C GLU A 226 7.92 -10.75 11.80
N GLU A 227 8.97 -11.49 12.15
CA GLU A 227 10.14 -10.92 12.84
C GLU A 227 10.88 -9.93 11.94
N ALA A 228 11.00 -10.20 10.64
CA ALA A 228 11.53 -9.23 9.70
C ALA A 228 10.66 -7.96 9.61
N GLU A 229 9.34 -8.08 9.71
CA GLU A 229 8.42 -6.93 9.78
C GLU A 229 8.41 -6.26 11.18
N PHE A 230 8.60 -6.99 12.28
CA PHE A 230 8.56 -6.48 13.66
C PHE A 230 9.87 -5.84 14.11
N VAL A 231 11.01 -6.28 13.60
CA VAL A 231 12.30 -5.62 13.80
C VAL A 231 12.28 -4.19 13.25
N SER A 232 11.36 -3.88 12.31
CA SER A 232 11.11 -2.50 11.87
C SER A 232 10.19 -1.67 12.79
N HIS A 233 9.62 -2.25 13.86
CA HIS A 233 8.62 -1.62 14.73
C HIS A 233 8.92 -1.68 16.24
N GLU A 234 10.12 -2.06 16.68
CA GLU A 234 10.53 -1.81 18.07
C GLU A 234 10.38 -0.32 18.40
N PRO A 235 10.11 0.07 19.67
CA PRO A 235 10.03 1.46 20.08
C PRO A 235 11.43 2.06 19.99
N VAL A 236 11.76 2.53 18.80
CA VAL A 236 12.93 3.33 18.53
C VAL A 236 12.87 4.56 19.43
N THR A 237 13.93 4.73 20.20
CA THR A 237 14.20 5.94 20.97
C THR A 237 13.94 7.20 20.13
N PHE A 238 13.15 8.14 20.67
CA PHE A 238 12.77 9.44 20.06
C PHE A 238 13.95 10.40 19.75
N ALA A 239 15.16 9.89 19.62
CA ALA A 239 16.33 10.67 19.24
C ALA A 239 16.28 11.00 17.74
N PRO A 240 16.69 12.21 17.34
CA PRO A 240 16.91 12.52 15.93
C PRO A 240 17.96 11.57 15.35
N VAL A 241 17.72 11.10 14.13
CA VAL A 241 18.62 10.18 13.42
C VAL A 241 19.52 11.01 12.52
N GLU A 242 20.83 10.96 12.78
CA GLU A 242 21.81 11.59 11.90
C GLU A 242 22.04 10.72 10.68
N ILE A 243 21.82 11.29 9.49
CA ILE A 243 22.04 10.64 8.21
C ILE A 243 23.33 11.22 7.64
N VAL A 244 24.34 10.37 7.44
CA VAL A 244 25.61 10.79 6.82
C VAL A 244 25.53 10.67 5.30
N SER A 245 26.43 11.36 4.60
CA SER A 245 26.47 11.35 3.14
C SER A 245 26.90 9.97 2.64
N PRO A 246 26.08 9.27 1.83
CA PRO A 246 26.45 7.96 1.28
C PRO A 246 27.49 8.06 0.15
N LEU A 247 27.78 9.28 -0.33
CA LEU A 247 28.66 9.55 -1.47
C LEU A 247 29.53 10.77 -1.17
N ALA A 248 30.73 10.81 -1.76
CA ALA A 248 31.55 12.01 -1.85
C ALA A 248 31.20 12.75 -3.15
N GLY A 249 30.99 14.06 -3.10
CA GLY A 249 30.55 14.80 -4.29
C GLY A 249 30.03 16.20 -4.02
N GLN A 250 29.29 16.76 -4.97
CA GLN A 250 28.60 18.04 -4.80
C GLN A 250 27.14 17.77 -4.41
N VAL A 251 26.74 18.26 -3.24
CA VAL A 251 25.37 18.16 -2.74
C VAL A 251 24.59 19.39 -3.16
N LYS A 252 23.36 19.20 -3.61
CA LYS A 252 22.38 20.23 -3.95
C LYS A 252 21.06 19.96 -3.24
N GLU A 253 20.22 20.97 -3.15
CA GLU A 253 18.84 20.78 -2.72
C GLU A 253 18.11 19.81 -3.66
N LEU A 254 17.23 18.97 -3.12
CA LEU A 254 16.47 18.01 -3.93
C LEU A 254 15.65 18.71 -5.02
N SER A 255 15.14 19.92 -4.74
CA SER A 255 14.43 20.80 -5.69
C SER A 255 15.24 21.16 -6.95
N GLN A 256 16.56 20.96 -6.92
CA GLN A 256 17.49 21.22 -8.03
C GLN A 256 17.88 19.93 -8.77
N ALA A 257 17.34 18.77 -8.40
CA ALA A 257 17.55 17.53 -9.11
C ALA A 257 17.06 17.65 -10.57
N THR A 258 17.79 17.01 -11.49
CA THR A 258 17.45 17.01 -12.92
C THR A 258 16.11 16.33 -13.20
N ASP A 259 15.78 15.30 -12.41
CA ASP A 259 14.52 14.57 -12.53
C ASP A 259 13.37 15.30 -11.79
N PRO A 260 12.25 15.59 -12.47
CA PRO A 260 11.15 16.36 -11.90
C PRO A 260 10.35 15.61 -10.82
N VAL A 261 10.35 14.27 -10.81
CA VAL A 261 9.68 13.45 -9.79
C VAL A 261 10.41 13.61 -8.47
N PHE A 262 11.73 13.49 -8.47
CA PHE A 262 12.54 13.76 -7.29
C PHE A 262 12.50 15.24 -6.88
N ALA A 263 12.64 16.16 -7.83
CA ALA A 263 12.63 17.60 -7.55
C ALA A 263 11.31 18.11 -6.94
N SER A 264 10.21 17.41 -7.20
CA SER A 264 8.90 17.73 -6.61
C SER A 264 8.79 17.37 -5.12
N GLY A 265 9.66 16.48 -4.61
CA GLY A 265 9.58 15.94 -3.25
C GLY A 265 8.45 14.92 -3.03
N VAL A 266 7.68 14.56 -4.06
CA VAL A 266 6.57 13.58 -3.95
C VAL A 266 7.05 12.22 -3.45
N MET A 267 8.25 11.79 -3.84
CA MET A 267 8.82 10.51 -3.44
C MET A 267 9.47 10.52 -2.05
N GLY A 268 9.64 11.71 -1.45
CA GLY A 268 10.30 11.87 -0.16
C GLY A 268 11.08 13.17 -0.03
N GLN A 269 11.51 13.45 1.20
CA GLN A 269 12.32 14.62 1.54
C GLN A 269 13.81 14.25 1.57
N GLY A 270 14.70 15.12 1.10
CA GLY A 270 16.12 14.85 1.17
C GLY A 270 16.99 15.80 0.34
N LEU A 271 18.08 15.25 -0.19
CA LEU A 271 19.08 15.98 -0.98
C LEU A 271 19.47 15.17 -2.21
N VAL A 272 20.12 15.82 -3.17
CA VAL A 272 20.69 15.16 -4.35
C VAL A 272 22.19 15.37 -4.37
N ILE A 273 22.95 14.32 -4.71
CA ILE A 273 24.41 14.35 -4.73
C ILE A 273 24.89 14.06 -6.15
N GLU A 274 25.71 14.94 -6.72
CA GLU A 274 26.51 14.64 -7.91
C GLU A 274 27.80 13.94 -7.45
N PRO A 275 27.93 12.62 -7.65
CA PRO A 275 29.04 11.85 -7.09
C PRO A 275 30.35 12.18 -7.80
N SER A 276 31.41 12.29 -7.00
CA SER A 276 32.79 12.40 -7.48
C SER A 276 33.50 11.04 -7.58
N GLN A 277 32.94 10.01 -6.93
CA GLN A 277 33.50 8.66 -6.84
C GLN A 277 32.39 7.61 -6.90
N GLY A 278 32.71 6.46 -7.48
CA GLY A 278 31.80 5.33 -7.71
C GLY A 278 31.65 4.37 -6.52
N GLU A 279 31.60 4.88 -5.29
CA GLU A 279 31.50 4.05 -4.09
C GLU A 279 30.41 4.59 -3.15
N LEU A 280 29.31 3.84 -3.04
CA LEU A 280 28.18 4.13 -2.18
C LEU A 280 28.35 3.39 -0.85
N ILE A 281 28.28 4.14 0.25
CA ILE A 281 28.35 3.61 1.62
C ILE A 281 27.01 3.78 2.35
N SER A 282 26.81 3.05 3.44
CA SER A 282 25.60 3.16 4.24
C SER A 282 25.55 4.49 4.98
N PRO A 283 24.45 5.26 4.85
CA PRO A 283 24.27 6.52 5.54
C PRO A 283 23.76 6.36 6.99
N VAL A 284 23.30 5.16 7.37
CA VAL A 284 22.70 4.82 8.69
C VAL A 284 23.12 3.41 9.12
N ASN A 285 22.90 3.07 10.38
CA ASN A 285 22.80 1.67 10.80
C ASN A 285 21.39 1.19 10.49
N GLY A 286 21.21 0.00 9.95
CA GLY A 286 19.88 -0.47 9.56
C GLY A 286 19.89 -1.73 8.72
N THR A 287 18.72 -2.07 8.17
CA THR A 287 18.53 -3.26 7.34
C THR A 287 18.26 -2.86 5.88
N VAL A 288 18.91 -3.55 4.94
CA VAL A 288 18.65 -3.38 3.50
C VAL A 288 17.30 -4.01 3.16
N THR A 289 16.26 -3.19 3.05
CA THR A 289 14.89 -3.66 2.79
C THR A 289 14.62 -3.89 1.31
N VAL A 290 15.29 -3.14 0.43
CA VAL A 290 15.13 -3.26 -1.02
C VAL A 290 16.49 -3.13 -1.70
N LEU A 291 16.82 -4.09 -2.56
CA LEU A 291 17.95 -3.98 -3.48
C LEU A 291 17.47 -4.29 -4.89
N PHE A 292 17.44 -3.28 -5.77
CA PHE A 292 16.89 -3.45 -7.11
C PHE A 292 17.70 -4.48 -7.92
N PRO A 293 17.06 -5.27 -8.82
CA PRO A 293 17.76 -6.30 -9.60
C PRO A 293 18.95 -5.75 -10.39
N THR A 294 18.80 -4.56 -10.97
CA THR A 294 19.83 -3.84 -11.75
C THR A 294 20.81 -3.04 -10.87
N LYS A 295 20.72 -3.15 -9.53
CA LYS A 295 21.67 -2.60 -8.55
C LYS A 295 21.92 -1.09 -8.60
N HIS A 296 21.05 -0.33 -9.26
CA HIS A 296 21.14 1.12 -9.34
C HIS A 296 20.49 1.85 -8.16
N ALA A 297 19.67 1.17 -7.35
CA ALA A 297 19.00 1.76 -6.20
C ALA A 297 18.97 0.78 -5.02
N ILE A 298 18.96 1.36 -3.81
CA ILE A 298 18.94 0.63 -2.55
C ILE A 298 18.04 1.34 -1.53
N GLY A 299 17.19 0.57 -0.88
CA GLY A 299 16.35 0.98 0.24
C GLY A 299 16.91 0.44 1.55
N ILE A 300 17.00 1.29 2.56
CA ILE A 300 17.49 0.95 3.91
C ILE A 300 16.48 1.47 4.92
N VAL A 301 16.05 0.61 5.84
CA VAL A 301 15.33 1.05 7.04
C VAL A 301 16.35 1.15 8.16
N SER A 302 16.53 2.34 8.73
CA SER A 302 17.45 2.51 9.85
C SER A 302 16.99 1.67 11.06
N ASP A 303 17.89 1.38 11.99
CA ASP A 303 17.52 0.76 13.28
C ASP A 303 16.47 1.61 14.01
N GLU A 304 16.42 2.90 13.68
CA GLU A 304 15.45 3.87 14.14
C GLU A 304 14.16 3.99 13.28
N GLY A 305 13.97 3.12 12.28
CA GLY A 305 12.76 3.09 11.46
C GLY A 305 12.66 4.19 10.40
N VAL A 306 13.75 4.93 10.12
CA VAL A 306 13.77 5.89 9.01
C VAL A 306 13.94 5.12 7.71
N GLU A 307 12.98 5.25 6.79
CA GLU A 307 13.07 4.62 5.47
C GLU A 307 13.84 5.52 4.52
N LEU A 308 15.01 5.07 4.07
CA LEU A 308 15.87 5.76 3.13
C LEU A 308 15.85 5.06 1.77
N LEU A 309 15.76 5.86 0.71
CA LEU A 309 16.00 5.43 -0.66
C LEU A 309 17.18 6.20 -1.24
N ILE A 310 18.16 5.46 -1.78
CA ILE A 310 19.29 6.02 -2.51
C ILE A 310 19.23 5.50 -3.94
N HIS A 311 19.11 6.41 -4.91
CA HIS A 311 18.94 6.07 -6.32
C HIS A 311 20.10 6.61 -7.15
N ILE A 312 21.01 5.74 -7.59
CA ILE A 312 22.26 6.13 -8.28
C ILE A 312 21.96 6.53 -9.72
N GLY A 313 22.06 7.82 -10.02
CA GLY A 313 21.79 8.38 -11.35
C GLY A 313 20.30 8.39 -11.72
N MET A 314 20.00 8.84 -12.93
CA MET A 314 18.64 8.87 -13.50
C MET A 314 18.55 7.93 -14.70
N ASP A 315 17.43 7.21 -14.80
CA ASP A 315 17.18 6.17 -15.82
C ASP A 315 18.26 5.08 -15.90
N THR A 316 19.07 4.92 -14.85
CA THR A 316 20.17 3.94 -14.78
C THR A 316 19.71 2.49 -14.70
N VAL A 317 18.40 2.26 -14.50
CA VAL A 317 17.76 0.97 -14.71
C VAL A 317 17.99 0.42 -16.13
N ASP A 318 18.08 1.31 -17.13
CA ASP A 318 18.27 0.96 -18.56
C ASP A 318 19.66 0.35 -18.84
N LEU A 319 20.60 0.49 -17.90
CA LEU A 319 21.91 -0.15 -18.00
C LEU A 319 21.88 -1.65 -17.69
N ASP A 320 20.75 -2.18 -17.21
CA ASP A 320 20.55 -3.60 -16.90
C ASP A 320 21.67 -4.18 -16.00
N GLY A 321 22.06 -3.40 -14.99
CA GLY A 321 23.13 -3.74 -14.04
C GLY A 321 24.56 -3.54 -14.55
N LYS A 322 24.76 -3.12 -15.80
CA LYS A 322 26.11 -2.82 -16.32
C LYS A 322 26.71 -1.63 -15.60
N GLY A 323 27.92 -1.82 -15.09
CA GLY A 323 28.63 -0.79 -14.32
C GLY A 323 28.21 -0.72 -12.86
N PHE A 324 27.43 -1.68 -12.35
CA PHE A 324 27.08 -1.77 -10.92
C PHE A 324 27.53 -3.11 -10.33
N GLU A 325 28.14 -3.06 -9.16
CA GLU A 325 28.52 -4.21 -8.34
C GLU A 325 27.97 -4.00 -6.92
N SER A 326 27.09 -4.88 -6.47
CA SER A 326 26.57 -4.83 -5.11
C SER A 326 27.44 -5.66 -4.16
N LEU A 327 27.68 -5.12 -2.97
CA LEU A 327 28.51 -5.71 -1.91
C LEU A 327 27.67 -6.23 -0.74
N VAL A 328 26.34 -6.13 -0.84
CA VAL A 328 25.35 -6.53 0.17
C VAL A 328 24.19 -7.25 -0.50
N THR A 329 23.44 -8.01 0.27
CA THR A 329 22.18 -8.63 -0.13
C THR A 329 21.00 -8.00 0.58
N GLN A 330 19.80 -8.17 0.00
CA GLN A 330 18.57 -7.78 0.68
C GLN A 330 18.41 -8.60 1.97
N GLY A 331 18.03 -7.94 3.06
CA GLY A 331 17.96 -8.52 4.39
C GLY A 331 19.26 -8.36 5.21
N ASP A 332 20.37 -7.90 4.61
CA ASP A 332 21.59 -7.64 5.36
C ASP A 332 21.40 -6.46 6.31
N HIS A 333 21.90 -6.61 7.54
CA HIS A 333 22.12 -5.49 8.45
C HIS A 333 23.43 -4.79 8.09
N VAL A 334 23.41 -3.47 8.01
CA VAL A 334 24.53 -2.62 7.58
C VAL A 334 24.82 -1.55 8.62
N THR A 335 26.09 -1.21 8.79
CA THR A 335 26.53 -0.14 9.69
C THR A 335 26.92 1.12 8.92
N VAL A 336 26.81 2.30 9.55
CA VAL A 336 27.25 3.58 8.98
C VAL A 336 28.65 3.46 8.38
N GLY A 337 28.80 3.85 7.12
CA GLY A 337 30.07 3.82 6.38
C GLY A 337 30.43 2.48 5.75
N GLN A 338 29.65 1.42 5.95
CA GLN A 338 29.83 0.15 5.26
C GLN A 338 29.60 0.32 3.75
N LYS A 339 30.46 -0.27 2.92
CA LYS A 339 30.31 -0.22 1.46
C LYS A 339 29.10 -1.05 1.02
N LEU A 340 28.24 -0.48 0.19
CA LEU A 340 27.00 -1.11 -0.27
C LEU A 340 27.05 -1.43 -1.76
N ILE A 341 27.40 -0.44 -2.59
CA ILE A 341 27.40 -0.56 -4.05
C ILE A 341 28.63 0.15 -4.61
N ARG A 342 29.34 -0.52 -5.51
CA ARG A 342 30.32 0.11 -6.40
C ARG A 342 29.68 0.34 -7.75
N PHE A 343 29.91 1.50 -8.34
CA PHE A 343 29.37 1.83 -9.64
C PHE A 343 30.38 2.60 -10.50
N ASP A 344 30.27 2.46 -11.81
CA ASP A 344 31.15 3.11 -12.77
C ASP A 344 30.49 4.37 -13.35
N ILE A 345 30.97 5.53 -12.88
CA ILE A 345 30.47 6.85 -13.30
C ILE A 345 30.71 7.08 -14.80
N ASP A 346 31.82 6.59 -15.34
CA ASP A 346 32.16 6.79 -16.75
C ASP A 346 31.25 5.94 -17.65
N VAL A 347 30.87 4.74 -17.21
CA VAL A 347 29.86 3.92 -17.91
C VAL A 347 28.50 4.62 -17.96
N ILE A 348 28.05 5.20 -16.84
CA ILE A 348 26.77 5.94 -16.78
C ILE A 348 26.81 7.16 -17.73
N LYS A 349 27.90 7.93 -17.68
CA LYS A 349 28.08 9.11 -18.55
C LYS A 349 28.21 8.73 -20.03
N ALA A 350 28.90 7.64 -20.35
CA ALA A 350 29.04 7.14 -21.72
C ALA A 350 27.70 6.69 -22.32
N ALA A 351 26.76 6.24 -21.49
CA ALA A 351 25.39 5.95 -21.90
C ALA A 351 24.52 7.21 -22.07
N GLY A 352 25.04 8.40 -21.76
CA GLY A 352 24.31 9.66 -21.84
C GLY A 352 23.36 9.91 -20.67
N LEU A 353 23.51 9.16 -19.57
CA LEU A 353 22.66 9.24 -18.39
C LEU A 353 23.23 10.20 -17.33
N VAL A 354 22.34 10.70 -16.47
CA VAL A 354 22.67 11.63 -15.39
C VAL A 354 23.17 10.86 -14.18
N THR A 355 24.21 11.37 -13.50
CA THR A 355 24.85 10.74 -12.33
C THR A 355 24.35 11.27 -10.99
N GLU A 356 23.55 12.35 -11.00
CA GLU A 356 22.88 12.87 -9.81
C GLU A 356 22.13 11.76 -9.08
N THR A 357 22.43 11.61 -7.79
CA THR A 357 21.96 10.52 -6.95
C THR A 357 21.12 11.09 -5.80
N PRO A 358 19.78 10.97 -5.86
CA PRO A 358 18.90 11.34 -4.76
C PRO A 358 19.15 10.45 -3.54
N VAL A 359 19.14 11.08 -2.37
CA VAL A 359 19.16 10.45 -1.05
C VAL A 359 17.95 11.00 -0.31
N ILE A 360 16.89 10.19 -0.17
CA ILE A 360 15.59 10.67 0.32
C ILE A 360 15.02 9.79 1.43
N ILE A 361 14.22 10.39 2.29
CA ILE A 361 13.39 9.74 3.30
C ILE A 361 12.01 9.51 2.72
N THR A 362 11.56 8.25 2.62
CA THR A 362 10.30 7.88 1.96
C THR A 362 9.10 7.87 2.91
N ASN A 363 9.29 7.60 4.20
CA ASN A 363 8.23 7.63 5.22
C ASN A 363 8.03 9.02 5.84
N GLN A 364 7.84 10.02 4.98
CA GLN A 364 7.69 11.43 5.35
C GLN A 364 6.45 11.77 6.19
N ASP A 365 5.50 10.84 6.31
CA ASP A 365 4.34 10.95 7.21
C ASP A 365 4.72 10.65 8.67
N ALA A 366 5.86 10.00 8.89
CA ALA A 366 6.40 9.64 10.21
C ALA A 366 7.67 10.42 10.57
N TYR A 367 8.46 10.88 9.59
CA TYR A 367 9.71 11.61 9.79
C TYR A 367 9.81 12.88 8.94
N ALA A 368 10.30 13.96 9.54
CA ALA A 368 10.67 15.19 8.85
C ALA A 368 12.19 15.30 8.67
N ALA A 369 12.62 15.65 7.46
CA ALA A 369 14.03 15.90 7.15
C ALA A 369 14.44 17.33 7.52
N THR A 370 15.39 17.46 8.43
CA THR A 370 16.08 18.73 8.70
C THR A 370 17.37 18.77 7.88
N ILE A 371 17.35 19.57 6.82
CA ILE A 371 18.50 19.80 5.94
C ILE A 371 19.41 20.82 6.64
N THR A 372 20.53 20.34 7.19
CA THR A 372 21.49 21.16 7.93
C THR A 372 22.61 21.66 7.03
N GLY A 373 22.67 22.96 6.74
CA GLY A 373 23.76 23.58 5.99
C GLY A 373 23.28 24.53 4.90
N THR A 374 24.22 25.02 4.10
CA THR A 374 23.94 25.83 2.90
C THR A 374 24.41 25.08 1.68
N TYR A 375 23.51 24.83 0.73
CA TYR A 375 23.79 24.10 -0.51
C TYR A 375 23.69 25.04 -1.72
N PRO A 376 24.48 24.83 -2.79
CA PRO A 376 25.35 23.68 -3.03
C PRO A 376 26.67 23.69 -2.25
N THR A 377 27.16 22.52 -1.85
CA THR A 377 28.46 22.36 -1.17
C THR A 377 29.14 21.06 -1.56
N THR A 378 30.45 20.96 -1.39
CA THR A 378 31.20 19.72 -1.58
C THR A 378 31.23 18.94 -0.27
N ILE A 379 30.88 17.66 -0.31
CA ILE A 379 30.84 16.76 0.85
C ILE A 379 31.74 15.55 0.64
N GLN A 380 32.28 15.00 1.73
CA GLN A 380 32.92 13.70 1.74
C GLN A 380 31.93 12.62 2.15
N ALA A 381 32.11 11.40 1.66
CA ALA A 381 31.30 10.27 2.12
C ALA A 381 31.50 10.09 3.64
N GLY A 382 30.41 9.89 4.37
CA GLY A 382 30.41 9.75 5.83
C GLY A 382 30.34 11.07 6.62
N ALA A 383 30.37 12.23 5.96
CA ALA A 383 30.11 13.50 6.64
C ALA A 383 28.60 13.72 6.85
N ALA A 384 28.21 14.49 7.88
CA ALA A 384 26.81 14.80 8.17
C ALA A 384 26.08 15.39 6.94
N LEU A 385 24.96 14.80 6.56
CA LEU A 385 24.17 15.21 5.39
C LEU A 385 22.85 15.87 5.82
N MET A 386 22.07 15.20 6.66
CA MET A 386 20.79 15.69 7.17
C MET A 386 20.39 14.96 8.44
N VAL A 387 19.36 15.46 9.13
CA VAL A 387 18.84 14.85 10.35
C VAL A 387 17.36 14.50 10.16
N ALA A 388 16.96 13.26 10.41
CA ALA A 388 15.56 12.85 10.42
C ALA A 388 14.99 12.97 11.84
N THR A 389 13.86 13.66 11.98
CA THR A 389 13.15 13.82 13.27
C THR A 389 11.74 13.28 13.13
N ARG A 390 11.32 12.40 14.05
CA ARG A 390 9.96 11.83 14.05
C ARG A 390 8.91 12.93 14.28
N ILE A 391 7.80 12.91 13.55
CA ILE A 391 6.69 13.88 13.64
C ILE A 391 5.45 13.34 14.34
#